data_AF-A0A226F595-F1
#
_entry.id   AF-A0A226F595-F1
#
_cell.length_a   1.000
_cell.length_b   1.000
_cell.length_c   1.000
_cell.angle_alpha   90.00
_cell.angle_beta   90.00
_cell.angle_gamma   90.00
#
_symmetry.space_group_name_H-M   'P 1'
#
loop_
_entity.id
_entity.type
_entity.pdbx_description
1 polymer ?
#
loop_
_entity_poly.entity_id
_entity_poly.type
_entity_poly.pdbx_seq_one_letter_code
_entity_poly.pdbx_strand_id
1 'polypeptide(L)'
;MFSNPGDLPPSTNEAERKLIIETASNQTSSLTNPCLKEQKLSYKCLSENNFNKDKCSAAFANYTACQEFWKKIKAYRRSEGIRPHLPRPEDRDRIKKEYMERLHMRKSPDGHSHN
;
A
#
# COMPACT_ATOMS: atom_id res chain seq x y z
N MET A 1 3.00 11.69 -12.30
CA MET A 1 1.70 11.39 -11.67
C MET A 1 0.75 11.11 -12.82
N PHE A 2 0.34 9.86 -13.05
CA PHE A 2 -0.38 9.49 -14.27
C PHE A 2 -1.70 8.82 -13.91
N SER A 3 -2.73 9.65 -13.75
CA SER A 3 -4.09 9.17 -13.48
C SER A 3 -4.83 8.87 -14.79
N ASN A 4 -4.38 9.40 -15.93
CA ASN A 4 -4.88 9.05 -17.27
C ASN A 4 -3.74 8.62 -18.21
N PRO A 5 -4.02 7.73 -19.20
CA PRO A 5 -3.04 7.36 -20.23
C PRO A 5 -2.51 8.55 -21.05
N GLY A 6 -3.24 9.67 -21.08
CA GLY A 6 -2.86 10.90 -21.78
C GLY A 6 -1.88 11.81 -21.02
N ASP A 7 -1.66 11.57 -19.73
CA ASP A 7 -0.72 12.38 -18.92
C ASP A 7 0.71 11.82 -18.94
N LEU A 8 0.94 10.69 -19.62
CA LEU A 8 2.24 10.03 -19.65
C LEU A 8 3.26 10.90 -20.40
N PRO A 9 4.48 11.07 -19.89
CA PRO A 9 5.50 11.84 -20.56
C PRO A 9 5.81 11.19 -21.92
N PRO A 10 5.99 11.99 -22.97
CA PRO A 10 6.40 11.46 -24.26
C PRO A 10 7.76 10.77 -24.11
N SER A 11 7.81 9.48 -24.45
CA SER A 11 9.04 8.66 -24.46
C SER A 11 9.52 8.46 -25.89
N THR A 12 10.84 8.56 -26.09
CA THR A 12 11.49 8.34 -27.40
C THR A 12 11.83 6.88 -27.67
N ASN A 13 11.74 5.98 -26.67
CA ASN A 13 12.00 4.55 -26.85
C ASN A 13 10.86 3.66 -26.31
N GLU A 14 10.67 2.51 -26.96
CA GLU A 14 9.56 1.58 -26.68
C GLU A 14 9.71 0.89 -25.31
N ALA A 15 10.94 0.62 -24.87
CA ALA A 15 11.20 -0.01 -23.58
C ALA A 15 10.80 0.91 -22.41
N GLU A 16 11.15 2.18 -22.48
CA GLU A 16 10.77 3.23 -21.53
C GLU A 16 9.26 3.48 -21.58
N ARG A 17 8.65 3.45 -22.78
CA ARG A 17 7.18 3.52 -22.92
C ARG A 17 6.49 2.36 -22.19
N LYS A 18 6.98 1.13 -22.37
CA LYS A 18 6.47 -0.06 -21.66
C LYS A 18 6.64 0.07 -20.16
N LEU A 19 7.81 0.50 -19.70
CA LEU A 19 8.10 0.71 -18.28
C LEU A 19 7.19 1.78 -17.65
N ILE A 20 6.96 2.89 -18.35
CA ILE A 20 6.07 3.98 -17.92
C ILE A 20 4.62 3.48 -17.78
N ILE A 21 4.12 2.74 -18.78
CA ILE A 21 2.77 2.14 -18.78
C ILE A 21 2.63 1.13 -17.63
N GLU A 22 3.61 0.24 -17.48
CA GLU A 22 3.61 -0.76 -16.42
C GLU A 22 3.64 -0.11 -15.04
N THR A 23 4.47 0.91 -14.84
CA THR A 23 4.56 1.65 -13.58
C THR A 23 3.25 2.37 -13.26
N ALA A 24 2.62 3.01 -14.25
CA ALA A 24 1.32 3.66 -14.08
C ALA A 24 0.20 2.65 -13.77
N SER A 25 0.20 1.50 -14.45
CA SER A 25 -0.71 0.38 -14.17
C SER A 25 -0.52 -0.15 -12.75
N ASN A 26 0.73 -0.30 -12.31
CA ASN A 26 1.04 -0.77 -10.96
C ASN A 26 0.62 0.22 -9.86
N GLN A 27 0.60 1.52 -10.15
CA GLN A 27 0.14 2.52 -9.20
C GLN A 27 -1.38 2.52 -9.06
N THR A 28 -2.12 2.17 -10.12
CA THR A 28 -3.59 2.25 -10.17
C THR A 28 -4.29 0.91 -9.96
N SER A 29 -3.55 -0.20 -10.06
CA SER A 29 -4.08 -1.55 -9.90
C SER A 29 -4.22 -1.93 -8.43
N SER A 30 -5.42 -2.39 -8.05
CA SER A 30 -5.64 -2.98 -6.73
C SER A 30 -4.83 -4.26 -6.53
N LEU A 31 -4.40 -4.94 -7.58
CA LEU A 31 -3.62 -6.17 -7.49
C LEU A 31 -2.20 -5.92 -6.97
N THR A 32 -1.56 -4.82 -7.39
CA THR A 32 -0.15 -4.53 -7.09
C THR A 32 0.03 -3.39 -6.09
N ASN A 33 -0.93 -2.46 -5.99
CA ASN A 33 -0.94 -1.42 -4.98
C ASN A 33 -1.95 -1.74 -3.85
N PRO A 34 -1.48 -2.19 -2.67
CA PRO A 34 -2.37 -2.49 -1.56
C PRO A 34 -2.86 -1.25 -0.80
N CYS A 35 -2.36 -0.07 -1.14
CA CYS A 35 -2.71 1.22 -0.54
C CYS A 35 -3.46 2.14 -1.52
N LEU A 36 -4.13 1.54 -2.52
CA LEU A 36 -4.86 2.29 -3.55
C LEU A 36 -5.96 3.17 -2.95
N LYS A 37 -6.61 2.73 -1.87
CA LYS A 37 -7.67 3.49 -1.19
C LYS A 37 -7.10 4.76 -0.54
N GLU A 38 -6.02 4.62 0.20
CA GLU A 38 -5.31 5.70 0.90
C GLU A 38 -4.65 6.66 -0.09
N GLN A 39 -4.16 6.14 -1.22
CA GLN A 39 -3.65 6.95 -2.31
C GLN A 39 -4.75 7.84 -2.92
N LYS A 40 -5.93 7.25 -3.22
CA LYS A 40 -7.10 8.00 -3.71
C LYS A 40 -7.54 9.07 -2.72
N LEU A 41 -7.53 8.76 -1.42
CA LEU A 41 -7.85 9.73 -0.36
C LEU A 41 -6.87 10.92 -0.36
N SER A 42 -5.57 10.64 -0.48
CA SER A 42 -4.53 11.67 -0.53
C SER A 42 -4.71 12.57 -1.75
N TYR A 43 -4.99 12.00 -2.92
CA TYR A 43 -5.26 12.78 -4.13
C TYR A 43 -6.56 13.57 -4.04
N LYS A 44 -7.61 13.00 -3.47
CA LYS A 44 -8.87 13.72 -3.23
C LYS A 44 -8.64 14.94 -2.34
N CYS A 45 -7.91 14.77 -1.25
CA CYS A 45 -7.57 15.89 -0.37
C CYS A 45 -6.79 16.99 -1.10
N LEU A 46 -5.77 16.63 -1.90
CA LEU A 46 -5.02 17.60 -2.69
C LEU A 46 -5.93 18.34 -3.68
N SER A 47 -6.79 17.62 -4.38
CA SER A 47 -7.73 18.20 -5.34
C SER A 47 -8.66 19.23 -4.69
N GLU A 48 -9.11 18.96 -3.46
CA GLU A 48 -10.03 19.85 -2.72
C GLU A 48 -9.29 21.03 -2.07
N ASN A 49 -7.98 20.93 -1.87
CA ASN A 49 -7.17 21.91 -1.14
C ASN A 49 -6.17 22.66 -2.03
N ASN A 50 -6.42 22.76 -3.34
CA ASN A 50 -5.53 23.42 -4.30
C ASN A 50 -4.08 22.88 -4.26
N PHE A 51 -3.94 21.57 -4.11
CA PHE A 51 -2.68 20.85 -3.99
C PHE A 51 -1.80 21.27 -2.79
N ASN A 52 -2.40 21.90 -1.77
CA ASN A 52 -1.71 22.21 -0.53
C ASN A 52 -1.48 20.93 0.28
N LYS A 53 -0.22 20.50 0.37
CA LYS A 53 0.17 19.26 1.05
C LYS A 53 0.00 19.33 2.57
N ASP A 54 0.18 20.51 3.15
CA ASP A 54 0.16 20.69 4.61
C ASP A 54 -1.25 20.41 5.17
N LYS A 55 -2.27 20.80 4.41
CA LYS A 55 -3.69 20.51 4.72
C LYS A 55 -4.04 19.02 4.60
N CYS A 56 -3.21 18.24 3.91
CA CYS A 56 -3.44 16.82 3.63
C CYS A 56 -2.50 15.89 4.39
N SER A 57 -1.77 16.40 5.38
CA SER A 57 -0.84 15.65 6.22
C SER A 57 -1.43 14.34 6.78
N ALA A 58 -2.67 14.37 7.24
CA ALA A 58 -3.37 13.17 7.73
C ALA A 58 -3.59 12.11 6.64
N ALA A 59 -3.95 12.51 5.43
CA ALA A 59 -4.14 11.59 4.30
C ALA A 59 -2.81 10.94 3.90
N PHE A 60 -1.72 11.73 3.87
CA PHE A 60 -0.38 11.20 3.62
C PHE A 60 0.11 10.30 4.75
N ALA A 61 -0.15 10.63 6.01
CA ALA A 61 0.19 9.78 7.14
C ALA A 61 -0.51 8.41 7.02
N ASN A 62 -1.79 8.38 6.65
CA ASN A 62 -2.52 7.14 6.39
C ASN A 62 -1.91 6.33 5.24
N TYR A 63 -1.56 6.99 4.13
CA TYR A 63 -0.91 6.34 3.00
C TYR A 63 0.46 5.73 3.39
N THR A 64 1.29 6.49 4.11
CA THR A 64 2.59 6.01 4.62
C THR A 64 2.42 4.83 5.58
N ALA A 65 1.49 4.92 6.54
CA ALA A 65 1.20 3.84 7.47
C ALA A 65 0.75 2.55 6.74
N CYS A 66 -0.07 2.69 5.70
CA CYS A 66 -0.45 1.57 4.86
C CYS A 66 0.77 0.93 4.16
N GLN A 67 1.66 1.75 3.59
CA GLN A 67 2.86 1.24 2.91
C GLN A 67 3.78 0.49 3.89
N GLU A 68 3.99 1.03 5.08
CA GLU A 68 4.78 0.38 6.13
C GLU A 68 4.19 -0.94 6.59
N PHE A 69 2.87 -0.99 6.77
CA PHE A 69 2.15 -2.20 7.11
C PHE A 69 2.41 -3.31 6.08
N TRP A 70 2.21 -3.02 4.79
CA TRP A 70 2.40 -4.02 3.74
C TRP A 70 3.88 -4.37 3.51
N LYS A 71 4.82 -3.46 3.80
CA LYS A 71 6.25 -3.81 3.86
C LYS A 71 6.51 -4.86 4.94
N LYS A 72 5.95 -4.71 6.14
CA LYS A 72 6.07 -5.68 7.24
C LYS A 72 5.45 -7.03 6.89
N ILE A 73 4.25 -7.04 6.29
CA ILE A 73 3.60 -8.28 5.81
C ILE A 73 4.45 -8.99 4.76
N LYS A 74 4.99 -8.26 3.77
CA LYS A 74 5.86 -8.85 2.75
C LYS A 74 7.12 -9.44 3.37
N ALA A 75 7.74 -8.76 4.33
CA ALA A 75 8.91 -9.24 5.04
C ALA A 75 8.60 -10.52 5.84
N TYR A 76 7.49 -10.53 6.60
CA TYR A 76 7.02 -11.70 7.32
C TYR A 76 6.72 -12.88 6.39
N ARG A 77 5.96 -12.68 5.31
CA ARG A 77 5.66 -13.75 4.34
C ARG A 77 6.93 -14.26 3.66
N ARG A 78 7.93 -13.41 3.46
CA ARG A 78 9.24 -13.81 2.93
C ARG A 78 10.02 -14.67 3.94
N SER A 79 10.03 -14.32 5.23
CA SER A 79 10.72 -15.14 6.24
C SER A 79 10.08 -16.51 6.42
N GLU A 80 8.76 -16.61 6.27
CA GLU A 80 8.01 -17.87 6.33
C GLU A 80 8.02 -18.65 5.00
N GLY A 81 8.67 -18.14 3.94
CA GLY A 81 8.70 -18.80 2.62
C GLY A 81 7.36 -18.78 1.85
N ILE A 82 6.38 -17.98 2.28
CA ILE A 82 5.03 -17.93 1.71
C ILE A 82 5.00 -17.07 0.43
N ARG A 83 4.50 -17.65 -0.66
CA ARG A 83 4.26 -16.97 -1.95
C ARG A 83 2.76 -16.97 -2.32
N PRO A 84 2.24 -15.91 -2.95
CA PRO A 84 2.90 -14.65 -3.27
C PRO A 84 3.18 -13.79 -2.02
N HIS A 85 4.25 -13.00 -2.07
CA HIS A 85 4.68 -12.15 -0.95
C HIS A 85 3.69 -11.01 -0.67
N LEU A 86 3.10 -10.44 -1.72
CA LEU A 86 1.95 -9.56 -1.61
C LEU A 86 0.67 -10.41 -1.73
N PRO A 87 -0.24 -10.39 -0.75
CA PRO A 87 -1.49 -11.12 -0.87
C PRO A 87 -2.40 -10.54 -1.94
N ARG A 88 -3.22 -11.43 -2.53
CA ARG A 88 -4.30 -11.05 -3.45
C ARG A 88 -5.32 -10.16 -2.74
N PRO A 89 -5.99 -9.22 -3.44
CA PRO A 89 -6.90 -8.26 -2.81
C PRO A 89 -7.97 -8.89 -1.92
N GLU A 90 -8.55 -10.02 -2.32
CA GLU A 90 -9.56 -10.77 -1.56
C GLU A 90 -9.05 -11.25 -0.19
N ASP A 91 -7.77 -11.62 -0.11
CA ASP A 91 -7.15 -12.16 1.10
C ASP A 91 -6.64 -11.08 2.06
N ARG A 92 -6.57 -9.81 1.61
CA ARG A 92 -5.89 -8.74 2.34
C ARG A 92 -6.55 -8.40 3.66
N ASP A 93 -7.88 -8.33 3.67
CA ASP A 93 -8.63 -7.95 4.88
C ASP A 93 -8.49 -9.03 5.96
N ARG A 94 -8.55 -10.30 5.56
CA ARG A 94 -8.30 -11.44 6.46
C ARG A 94 -6.89 -11.42 7.03
N ILE A 95 -5.86 -11.33 6.18
CA ILE A 95 -4.46 -11.33 6.62
C ILE A 95 -4.15 -10.11 7.47
N LYS A 96 -4.76 -8.95 7.16
CA LYS A 96 -4.62 -7.74 7.96
C LYS A 96 -5.18 -7.97 9.36
N LYS A 97 -6.38 -8.54 9.47
CA LYS A 97 -6.99 -8.87 10.76
C LYS A 97 -6.11 -9.84 11.56
N GLU A 98 -5.71 -10.97 10.95
CA GLU A 98 -4.85 -11.98 11.58
C GLU A 98 -3.50 -11.41 12.05
N TYR A 99 -2.87 -10.54 11.26
CA TYR A 99 -1.60 -9.94 11.64
C TYR A 99 -1.76 -8.91 12.76
N MET A 100 -2.81 -8.10 12.73
CA MET A 100 -3.12 -7.19 13.84
C MET A 100 -3.43 -7.97 15.12
N GLU A 101 -4.10 -9.11 14.98
CA GLU A 101 -4.37 -10.01 16.09
C GLU A 101 -3.06 -10.56 16.71
N ARG A 102 -2.17 -11.05 15.86
CA ARG A 102 -0.86 -11.50 16.30
C ARG A 102 -0.01 -10.39 16.94
N LEU A 103 -0.12 -9.16 16.44
CA LEU A 103 0.58 -8.02 17.04
C LEU A 103 0.05 -7.66 18.43
N HIS A 104 -1.27 -7.76 18.67
CA HIS A 104 -1.79 -7.55 20.03
C HIS A 104 -1.31 -8.65 20.97
N MET A 105 -1.22 -9.90 20.52
CA MET A 105 -0.72 -11.02 21.33
C MET A 105 0.74 -10.80 21.74
N ARG A 106 1.56 -10.21 20.86
CA ARG A 106 2.97 -9.90 21.15
C ARG A 106 3.19 -8.70 22.09
N LYS A 107 2.14 -7.92 22.39
CA LYS A 107 2.20 -6.77 23.31
C LYS A 107 1.73 -7.07 24.73
N SER A 108 1.24 -8.29 25.03
CA SER A 108 1.07 -8.73 26.42
C SER A 108 2.44 -9.06 27.01
N PRO A 109 2.94 -8.32 28.01
CA PRO A 109 4.16 -8.65 28.73
C PRO A 109 3.89 -9.58 29.93
N ASP A 110 2.70 -10.15 30.06
CA ASP A 110 2.37 -10.99 31.20
C ASP A 110 2.45 -12.46 30.81
N GLY A 111 3.60 -13.05 31.13
CA GLY A 111 3.77 -14.48 31.21
C GLY A 111 2.86 -15.07 32.29
N HIS A 112 2.48 -16.33 32.08
CA HIS A 112 1.85 -17.23 33.07
C HIS A 112 0.60 -16.71 33.81
N SER A 113 -0.51 -17.41 33.59
CA SER A 113 -1.04 -18.21 34.70
C SER A 113 -1.80 -19.42 34.16
N HIS A 114 -1.22 -20.59 34.38
CA HIS A 114 -1.98 -21.79 34.68
C HIS A 114 -2.57 -21.60 36.09
N ASN A 115 -3.89 -21.44 36.20
CA ASN A 115 -4.83 -22.40 36.81
C ASN A 115 -6.24 -21.79 36.79
#